data_AF-A0A3C0JH69-F1
#
_entry.id   AF-A0A3C0JH69-F1
#
_cell.length_a   1.000
_cell.length_b   1.000
_cell.length_c   1.000
_cell.angle_alpha   90.00
_cell.angle_beta   90.00
_cell.angle_gamma   90.00
#
_symmetry.space_group_name_H-M   'P 1'
#
loop_
_entity.id
_entity.type
_entity.pdbx_description
1 polymer ?
#
loop_
_entity_poly.entity_id
_entity_poly.type
_entity_poly.pdbx_seq_one_letter_code
_entity_poly.pdbx_strand_id
1 'polypeptide(L)'
;IGMNNHQGSLLTRHPGHMTWVMKEMARLGYFFVDSRTSSQSIAEMIAREQGVPVLRRDVFLDHDIDINSIRRQFNELVALAKQKGSAIGIGHPHPETIAVLKELLPSLALQNIKLAPVSYQLQQKNLSLLAH
;
A
#
# COMPACT_ATOMS: atom_id res chain seq x y z
N ILE A 1 8.08 6.55 -9.79
CA ILE A 1 7.57 5.23 -10.25
C ILE A 1 7.97 4.21 -9.18
N GLY A 2 7.16 3.17 -8.94
CA GLY A 2 7.40 2.22 -7.85
C GLY A 2 6.91 0.82 -8.18
N MET A 3 7.25 -0.14 -7.33
CA MET A 3 6.84 -1.55 -7.46
C MET A 3 6.05 -2.01 -6.25
N ASN A 4 5.14 -2.96 -6.47
CA ASN A 4 4.39 -3.64 -5.43
C ASN A 4 4.48 -5.15 -5.65
N ASN A 5 4.52 -5.94 -4.58
CA ASN A 5 4.40 -7.40 -4.69
C ASN A 5 2.92 -7.82 -4.77
N HIS A 6 2.54 -8.42 -5.90
CA HIS A 6 1.21 -8.94 -6.16
C HIS A 6 1.23 -10.48 -6.03
N GLN A 7 1.18 -10.98 -4.79
CA GLN A 7 1.55 -12.37 -4.43
C GLN A 7 3.03 -12.70 -4.74
N GLY A 8 3.60 -13.69 -4.04
CA GLY A 8 5.04 -14.00 -4.18
C GLY A 8 5.73 -14.39 -2.88
N SER A 9 5.12 -15.30 -2.11
CA SER A 9 5.67 -15.82 -0.85
C SER A 9 7.06 -16.44 -0.99
N LEU A 10 7.50 -16.83 -2.19
CA LEU A 10 8.84 -17.40 -2.38
C LEU A 10 9.92 -16.32 -2.55
N LEU A 11 9.66 -15.27 -3.34
CA LEU A 11 10.63 -14.20 -3.57
C LEU A 11 10.76 -13.32 -2.33
N THR A 12 9.64 -12.91 -1.72
CA THR A 12 9.63 -12.05 -0.53
C THR A 12 10.04 -12.75 0.76
N ARG A 13 10.47 -14.03 0.69
CA ARG A 13 11.04 -14.80 1.81
C ARG A 13 12.51 -15.19 1.58
N HIS A 14 13.10 -14.91 0.42
CA HIS A 14 14.50 -15.21 0.13
C HIS A 14 15.37 -13.94 0.22
N PRO A 15 16.18 -13.78 1.28
CA PRO A 15 16.91 -12.53 1.52
C PRO A 15 17.85 -12.12 0.38
N GLY A 16 18.54 -13.09 -0.23
CA GLY A 16 19.46 -12.82 -1.34
C GLY A 16 18.76 -12.22 -2.57
N HIS A 17 17.58 -12.74 -2.92
CA HIS A 17 16.85 -12.27 -4.10
C HIS A 17 16.22 -10.90 -3.87
N MET A 18 15.59 -10.70 -2.70
CA MET A 18 15.06 -9.38 -2.34
C MET A 18 16.15 -8.33 -2.27
N THR A 19 17.36 -8.69 -1.82
CA THR A 19 18.50 -7.75 -1.80
C THR A 19 18.85 -7.29 -3.21
N TRP A 20 18.91 -8.19 -4.19
CA TRP A 20 19.20 -7.81 -5.58
C TRP A 20 18.13 -6.89 -6.16
N VAL A 21 16.85 -7.22 -5.95
CA VAL A 21 15.73 -6.39 -6.40
C VAL A 21 15.81 -4.99 -5.77
N MET A 22 16.01 -4.91 -4.44
CA MET A 22 16.05 -3.63 -3.73
C MET A 22 17.28 -2.80 -4.09
N LYS A 23 18.44 -3.42 -4.36
CA LYS A 23 19.61 -2.71 -4.89
C LYS A 23 19.34 -2.05 -6.24
N GLU A 24 18.68 -2.77 -7.15
CA GLU A 24 18.34 -2.21 -8.45
C GLU A 24 17.28 -1.11 -8.34
N MET A 25 16.28 -1.28 -7.46
CA MET A 25 15.30 -0.24 -7.18
C MET A 25 15.93 1.03 -6.59
N ALA A 26 16.90 0.88 -5.66
CA ALA A 26 17.64 1.99 -5.10
C ALA A 26 18.43 2.74 -6.18
N ARG A 27 19.14 2.00 -7.06
CA ARG A 27 19.88 2.56 -8.19
C ARG A 27 18.99 3.38 -9.13
N LEU A 28 17.75 2.95 -9.33
CA LEU A 28 16.77 3.61 -10.20
C LEU A 28 15.97 4.73 -9.50
N GLY A 29 16.16 4.95 -8.19
CA GLY A 29 15.39 5.93 -7.41
C GLY A 29 13.91 5.56 -7.28
N TYR A 30 13.59 4.27 -7.28
CA TYR A 30 12.22 3.76 -7.16
C TYR A 30 11.82 3.52 -5.70
N PHE A 31 10.52 3.44 -5.46
CA PHE A 31 9.96 3.08 -4.16
C PHE A 31 9.25 1.73 -4.20
N PHE A 32 9.11 1.10 -3.04
CA PHE A 32 8.44 -0.18 -2.88
C PHE A 32 7.17 -0.05 -2.03
N VAL A 33 6.12 -0.77 -2.41
CA VAL A 33 4.90 -0.94 -1.60
C VAL A 33 4.80 -2.41 -1.24
N ASP A 34 4.85 -2.74 0.05
CA ASP A 34 4.67 -4.12 0.52
C ASP A 34 3.18 -4.43 0.75
N SER A 35 2.63 -5.35 -0.03
CA SER A 35 1.26 -5.86 0.11
C SER A 35 1.03 -6.72 1.36
N ARG A 36 2.11 -7.12 2.06
CA ARG A 36 2.14 -8.04 3.22
C ARG A 36 1.27 -9.27 3.02
N THR A 37 1.57 -10.05 1.99
CA THR A 37 0.90 -11.34 1.74
C THR A 37 1.29 -12.43 2.76
N SER A 38 2.29 -12.16 3.61
CA SER A 38 2.52 -12.90 4.86
C SER A 38 3.05 -11.98 5.96
N SER A 39 2.78 -12.31 7.23
CA SER A 39 3.28 -11.58 8.40
C SER A 39 4.81 -11.50 8.48
N GLN A 40 5.51 -12.37 7.74
CA GLN A 40 6.97 -12.52 7.70
C GLN A 40 7.63 -11.87 6.48
N SER A 41 6.98 -10.92 5.79
CA SER A 41 7.61 -10.27 4.63
C SER A 41 8.94 -9.60 5.03
N ILE A 42 10.06 -10.15 4.57
CA ILE A 42 11.40 -9.54 4.74
C ILE A 42 11.60 -8.38 3.75
N ALA A 43 10.64 -8.13 2.84
CA ALA A 43 10.75 -7.12 1.81
C ALA A 43 10.81 -5.70 2.39
N GLU A 44 10.00 -5.37 3.40
CA GLU A 44 10.08 -4.07 4.07
C GLU A 44 11.44 -3.86 4.75
N MET A 45 11.95 -4.88 5.44
CA MET A 45 13.23 -4.82 6.12
C MET A 45 14.37 -4.59 5.12
N ILE A 46 14.44 -5.40 4.07
CA ILE A 46 15.50 -5.30 3.06
C ILE A 46 15.39 -3.99 2.27
N ALA A 47 14.17 -3.50 1.99
CA ALA A 47 13.98 -2.19 1.37
C ALA A 47 14.63 -1.09 2.21
N ARG A 48 14.41 -1.10 3.53
CA ARG A 48 15.02 -0.13 4.46
C ARG A 48 16.55 -0.26 4.50
N GLU A 49 17.07 -1.48 4.57
CA GLU A 49 18.52 -1.75 4.58
C GLU A 49 19.22 -1.25 3.31
N GLN A 50 18.56 -1.34 2.15
CA GLN A 50 19.09 -0.87 0.87
C GLN A 50 18.76 0.60 0.57
N GLY A 51 18.15 1.34 1.50
CA GLY A 51 17.80 2.75 1.32
C GLY A 51 16.63 3.01 0.36
N VAL A 52 15.81 1.99 0.08
CA VAL A 52 14.62 2.10 -0.77
C VAL A 52 13.45 2.64 0.05
N PRO A 53 12.81 3.75 -0.37
CA PRO A 53 11.59 4.23 0.28
C PRO A 53 10.50 3.16 0.23
N VAL A 54 9.95 2.81 1.39
CA VAL A 54 8.96 1.73 1.50
C VAL A 54 7.67 2.16 2.20
N LEU A 55 6.56 1.72 1.62
CA LEU A 55 5.22 1.83 2.19
C LEU A 55 4.63 0.44 2.41
N ARG A 56 3.67 0.33 3.31
CA ARG A 56 2.93 -0.90 3.57
C ARG A 56 1.45 -0.68 3.33
N ARG A 57 0.77 -1.71 2.85
CA ARG A 57 -0.70 -1.74 2.82
C ARG A 57 -1.28 -1.72 4.24
N ASP A 58 -2.34 -0.96 4.44
CA ASP A 58 -3.18 -1.02 5.64
C ASP A 58 -4.36 -2.00 5.42
N VAL A 59 -5.09 -1.88 4.32
CA VAL A 59 -6.31 -2.69 4.06
C VAL A 59 -6.27 -3.37 2.69
N PHE A 60 -6.71 -4.63 2.65
CA PHE A 60 -6.93 -5.39 1.41
C PHE A 60 -8.43 -5.38 1.15
N LEU A 61 -8.85 -4.74 0.05
CA LEU A 61 -10.26 -4.43 -0.18
C LEU A 61 -11.06 -5.67 -0.58
N ASP A 62 -10.48 -6.55 -1.37
CA ASP A 62 -11.18 -7.66 -2.01
C ASP A 62 -10.50 -9.00 -1.77
N HIS A 63 -10.14 -9.26 -0.50
CA HIS A 63 -9.68 -10.59 -0.11
C HIS A 63 -10.77 -11.63 -0.39
N ASP A 64 -12.01 -11.28 -0.03
CA ASP A 64 -13.22 -11.97 -0.45
C ASP A 64 -13.91 -11.11 -1.53
N ILE A 65 -14.15 -11.69 -2.70
CA ILE A 65 -14.82 -11.01 -3.82
C ILE A 65 -16.35 -11.03 -3.58
N ASP A 66 -16.76 -10.34 -2.52
CA ASP A 66 -18.15 -10.13 -2.13
C ASP A 66 -18.38 -8.63 -1.86
N ILE A 67 -19.46 -8.08 -2.41
CA ILE A 67 -19.77 -6.64 -2.32
C ILE A 67 -19.84 -6.18 -0.86
N ASN A 68 -20.44 -6.97 0.03
CA ASN A 68 -20.56 -6.57 1.43
C ASN A 68 -19.22 -6.63 2.15
N SER A 69 -18.39 -7.64 1.86
CA SER A 69 -17.02 -7.72 2.36
C SER A 69 -16.18 -6.52 1.91
N ILE A 70 -16.22 -6.19 0.62
CA ILE A 70 -15.47 -5.07 0.05
C ILE A 70 -15.90 -3.73 0.68
N ARG A 71 -17.21 -3.53 0.91
CA ARG A 71 -17.71 -2.35 1.63
C ARG A 71 -17.20 -2.25 3.06
N ARG A 72 -17.19 -3.37 3.80
CA ARG A 72 -16.64 -3.39 5.17
C ARG A 72 -15.16 -3.01 5.16
N GLN A 73 -14.38 -3.58 4.24
CA GLN A 73 -12.97 -3.26 4.09
C GLN A 73 -12.76 -1.78 3.69
N PHE A 74 -13.60 -1.23 2.81
CA PHE A 74 -13.54 0.19 2.47
C PHE A 74 -13.80 1.08 3.69
N ASN A 75 -14.80 0.75 4.51
CA ASN A 75 -15.10 1.50 5.73
C ASN A 75 -13.96 1.43 6.75
N GLU A 76 -13.32 0.26 6.88
CA GLU A 76 -12.11 0.10 7.70
C GLU A 76 -10.96 0.99 7.18
N LEU A 77 -10.75 1.03 5.87
CA LEU A 77 -9.74 1.91 5.27
C LEU A 77 -9.99 3.38 5.61
N VAL A 78 -11.25 3.82 5.52
CA VAL A 78 -11.68 5.18 5.89
C VAL A 78 -11.44 5.47 7.37
N ALA A 79 -11.78 4.52 8.25
CA ALA A 79 -11.57 4.65 9.69
C ALA A 79 -10.08 4.79 10.03
N LEU A 80 -9.23 3.94 9.44
CA LEU A 80 -7.78 4.01 9.61
C LEU A 80 -7.19 5.32 9.08
N ALA A 81 -7.68 5.82 7.93
CA ALA A 81 -7.24 7.10 7.39
C ALA A 81 -7.55 8.25 8.34
N LYS A 82 -8.74 8.26 8.98
CA LYS A 82 -9.10 9.27 9.99
C LYS A 82 -8.24 9.17 11.24
N GLN A 83 -7.96 7.95 11.70
CA GLN A 83 -7.17 7.73 12.92
C GLN A 83 -5.69 8.10 12.75
N LYS A 84 -5.09 7.74 11.61
CA LYS A 84 -3.65 7.86 11.35
C LYS A 84 -3.28 9.08 10.49
N GLY A 85 -4.28 9.83 10.02
CA GLY A 85 -4.14 10.89 9.01
C GLY A 85 -3.99 10.38 7.57
N SER A 86 -3.70 9.10 7.36
CA SER A 86 -3.59 8.45 6.04
C SER A 86 -3.70 6.93 6.16
N ALA A 87 -4.15 6.26 5.10
CA ALA A 87 -4.14 4.81 5.00
C ALA A 87 -4.02 4.36 3.54
N ILE A 88 -3.41 3.19 3.31
CA ILE A 88 -3.20 2.61 1.98
C ILE A 88 -4.08 1.37 1.79
N GLY A 89 -5.01 1.44 0.85
CA GLY A 89 -5.81 0.30 0.38
C GLY A 89 -5.21 -0.33 -0.87
N ILE A 90 -5.27 -1.66 -0.97
CA ILE A 90 -4.99 -2.40 -2.22
C ILE A 90 -6.21 -3.24 -2.56
N GLY A 91 -6.56 -3.28 -3.84
CA GLY A 91 -7.57 -4.17 -4.40
C GLY A 91 -7.25 -4.46 -5.86
N HIS A 92 -8.02 -5.36 -6.45
CA HIS A 92 -7.92 -5.83 -7.82
C HIS A 92 -9.07 -5.28 -8.67
N PRO A 93 -8.93 -5.25 -10.00
CA PRO A 93 -9.98 -4.75 -10.90
C PRO A 93 -11.11 -5.78 -11.11
N HIS A 94 -11.62 -6.41 -10.04
CA HIS A 94 -12.81 -7.25 -10.12
C HIS A 94 -14.07 -6.38 -10.30
N PRO A 95 -15.10 -6.88 -11.02
CA PRO A 95 -16.35 -6.15 -11.21
C PRO A 95 -16.98 -5.66 -9.90
N GLU A 96 -16.97 -6.49 -8.85
CA GLU A 96 -17.49 -6.21 -7.51
C GLU A 96 -16.69 -5.09 -6.84
N THR A 97 -15.35 -5.15 -6.91
CA THR A 97 -14.45 -4.12 -6.36
C THR A 97 -14.69 -2.79 -7.06
N ILE A 98 -14.77 -2.79 -8.39
CA ILE A 98 -15.02 -1.59 -9.18
C ILE A 98 -16.41 -1.00 -8.86
N ALA A 99 -17.44 -1.84 -8.72
CA ALA A 99 -18.79 -1.40 -8.40
C ALA A 99 -18.83 -0.68 -7.04
N VAL A 100 -18.26 -1.27 -6.00
CA VAL A 100 -18.19 -0.66 -4.66
C VAL A 100 -17.38 0.64 -4.68
N LEU A 101 -16.22 0.65 -5.34
CA LEU A 101 -15.40 1.86 -5.41
C LEU A 101 -16.09 3.00 -6.16
N LYS A 102 -16.77 2.72 -7.27
CA LYS A 102 -17.54 3.75 -8.01
C LYS A 102 -18.61 4.41 -7.15
N GLU A 103 -19.26 3.63 -6.28
CA GLU A 103 -20.28 4.16 -5.38
C GLU A 103 -19.68 4.94 -4.21
N LEU A 104 -18.64 4.42 -3.57
CA LEU A 104 -18.16 4.94 -2.29
C LEU A 104 -17.09 6.02 -2.41
N LEU A 105 -16.27 6.03 -3.46
CA LEU A 105 -15.21 7.04 -3.63
C LEU A 105 -15.75 8.49 -3.62
N PRO A 106 -16.89 8.83 -4.26
CA PRO A 106 -17.47 10.17 -4.16
C PRO A 106 -17.78 10.62 -2.73
N SER A 107 -18.11 9.68 -1.82
CA SER A 107 -18.43 9.98 -0.43
C SER A 107 -17.23 10.43 0.41
N LEU A 108 -15.99 10.20 -0.06
CA LEU A 108 -14.78 10.54 0.68
C LEU A 108 -14.65 12.06 0.91
N ALA A 109 -15.02 12.86 -0.10
CA ALA A 109 -14.95 14.31 -0.01
C ALA A 109 -15.86 14.88 1.09
N LEU A 110 -17.04 14.29 1.27
CA LEU A 110 -17.98 14.64 2.36
C LEU A 110 -17.41 14.33 3.75
N GLN A 111 -16.41 13.46 3.81
CA GLN A 111 -15.73 13.06 5.05
C GLN A 111 -14.37 13.76 5.22
N ASN A 112 -14.07 14.80 4.42
CA ASN A 112 -12.77 15.48 4.37
C ASN A 112 -11.59 14.53 4.07
N ILE A 113 -11.84 13.45 3.31
CA ILE A 113 -10.81 12.50 2.88
C ILE A 113 -10.52 12.74 1.40
N LYS A 114 -9.24 12.88 1.07
CA LYS A 114 -8.77 13.02 -0.30
C LYS A 114 -8.14 11.71 -0.77
N LEU A 115 -8.63 11.17 -1.89
CA LEU A 115 -7.94 10.10 -2.61
C LEU A 115 -6.67 10.68 -3.25
N ALA A 116 -5.54 10.01 -3.05
CA ALA A 116 -4.26 10.42 -3.60
C ALA A 116 -3.47 9.22 -4.14
N PRO A 117 -2.58 9.42 -5.12
CA PRO A 117 -1.63 8.39 -5.55
C PRO A 117 -0.75 7.95 -4.39
N VAL A 118 -0.39 6.66 -4.33
CA VAL A 118 0.45 6.11 -3.25
C VAL A 118 1.81 6.83 -3.11
N SER A 119 2.35 7.38 -4.19
CA SER A 119 3.59 8.16 -4.18
C SER A 119 3.49 9.46 -3.35
N TYR A 120 2.29 10.02 -3.18
CA TYR A 120 2.06 11.19 -2.33
C TYR A 120 2.44 10.93 -0.87
N GLN A 121 2.20 9.71 -0.39
CA GLN A 121 2.50 9.33 0.99
C GLN A 121 4.02 9.33 1.28
N LEU A 122 4.85 9.09 0.27
CA LEU A 122 6.31 9.17 0.41
C LEU A 122 6.79 10.61 0.60
N GLN A 123 6.19 11.55 -0.12
CA GLN A 123 6.52 12.97 -0.01
C GLN A 123 6.20 13.49 1.39
N GLN A 124 5.04 13.12 1.93
CA GLN A 124 4.61 13.52 3.28
C GLN A 124 5.56 12.99 4.38
N LYS A 125 6.00 11.73 4.28
CA LYS A 125 6.98 11.17 5.22
C LYS A 125 8.32 11.92 5.18
N ASN A 126 8.83 12.23 3.99
CA ASN A 126 10.07 12.97 3.84
C ASN A 126 9.97 14.38 4.43
N LEU A 127 8.84 15.07 4.23
CA LEU A 127 8.57 16.38 4.83
C LEU A 127 8.50 16.30 6.36
N SER A 128 7.87 15.27 6.94
CA SER A 128 7.83 15.10 8.40
C SER A 128 9.20 14.80 9.02
N LEU A 129 10.08 14.09 8.30
CA LEU A 129 11.44 13.79 8.75
C LEU A 129 12.37 15.01 8.72
N LEU A 130 12.10 15.98 7.86
CA LEU A 130 12.84 17.25 7.77
C LEU A 130 12.32 18.32 8.73
N ALA A 131 11.15 18.10 9.33
CA ALA A 131 10.53 19.04 10.28
C ALA A 131 10.96 18.81 11.75
N HIS A 132 11.91 17.90 11.98
CA HIS A 132 12.53 17.58 13.27
C HIS A 132 14.04 17.71 13.17
#